data_AF-K1U3W0-F1
#
_entry.id   AF-K1U3W0-F1
#
_cell.length_a   1.000
_cell.length_b   1.000
_cell.length_c   1.000
_cell.angle_alpha   90.00
_cell.angle_beta   90.00
_cell.angle_gamma   90.00
#
_symmetry.space_group_name_H-M   'P 1'
#
loop_
_entity.id
_entity.type
_entity.pdbx_description
1 polymer ?
#
loop_
_entity_poly.entity_id
_entity_poly.type
_entity_poly.pdbx_seq_one_letter_code
_entity_poly.pdbx_strand_id
1 'polypeptide(L)'
;MIRQTIFSIADNDNNKLMTGELFEIEENQLKVVSLDGHRISIRNIELKNNYDHKKVVVPGKTLQEVSKILPGSAEEEVNIFLSENHIVFEFDDTTVVSRLIEGEYFKIEQMLSSDYDTKVKINKRELLDCIDRATL
;
A
#
# COMPACT_ATOMS: atom_id res chain seq x y z
N MET A 1 -6.64 -1.27 -3.95
CA MET A 1 -5.26 -0.88 -3.56
C MET A 1 -4.90 -1.45 -2.19
N ILE A 2 -5.46 -0.94 -1.08
CA ILE A 2 -5.08 -1.34 0.28
C ILE A 2 -5.05 -2.87 0.48
N ARG A 3 -6.12 -3.59 0.10
CA ARG A 3 -6.17 -5.07 0.21
C ARG A 3 -5.05 -5.81 -0.53
N GLN A 4 -4.40 -5.18 -1.52
CA GLN A 4 -3.34 -5.77 -2.34
C GLN A 4 -1.94 -5.54 -1.77
N THR A 5 -1.80 -4.70 -0.74
CA THR A 5 -0.51 -4.33 -0.15
C THR A 5 -0.49 -4.61 1.35
N ILE A 6 -1.57 -4.31 2.07
CA ILE A 6 -1.62 -4.23 3.54
C ILE A 6 -1.20 -5.51 4.27
N PHE A 7 -1.31 -6.66 3.62
CA PHE A 7 -0.89 -7.93 4.20
C PHE A 7 0.64 -8.07 4.36
N SER A 8 1.43 -7.18 3.74
CA SER A 8 2.90 -7.20 3.81
C SER A 8 3.49 -6.19 4.80
N ILE A 9 2.68 -5.54 5.65
CA ILE A 9 3.22 -4.73 6.75
C ILE A 9 3.74 -5.62 7.88
N ALA A 10 4.64 -5.11 8.71
CA ALA A 10 5.11 -5.81 9.89
C ALA A 10 4.03 -5.88 10.99
N ASP A 11 3.89 -7.07 11.60
CA ASP A 11 2.97 -7.31 12.72
C ASP A 11 3.51 -6.83 14.08
N ASN A 12 4.81 -6.50 14.15
CA ASN A 12 5.48 -6.04 15.35
C ASN A 12 5.96 -4.59 15.21
N ASP A 13 6.07 -3.91 16.35
CA ASP A 13 6.43 -2.48 16.41
C ASP A 13 7.96 -2.25 16.47
N ASN A 14 8.79 -3.23 16.10
CA ASN A 14 10.26 -3.08 16.14
C ASN A 14 10.74 -1.97 15.19
N ASN A 15 10.07 -1.81 14.06
CA ASN A 15 10.28 -0.69 13.15
C ASN A 15 8.94 -0.08 12.75
N LYS A 16 8.67 1.13 13.25
CA LYS A 16 7.41 1.84 13.01
C LYS A 16 7.13 2.10 11.52
N LEU A 17 8.15 2.30 10.69
CA LEU A 17 7.95 2.53 9.26
C LEU A 17 7.37 1.29 8.57
N MET A 18 7.72 0.09 9.05
CA MET A 18 7.24 -1.18 8.50
C MET A 18 5.80 -1.51 8.91
N THR A 19 5.23 -0.82 9.90
CA THR A 19 3.84 -1.02 10.32
C THR A 19 2.85 -0.16 9.52
N GLY A 20 3.35 0.63 8.57
CA GLY A 20 2.58 1.45 7.65
C GLY A 20 2.79 1.09 6.19
N GLU A 21 2.05 1.79 5.33
CA GLU A 21 2.28 1.79 3.89
C GLU A 21 2.82 3.14 3.46
N LEU A 22 3.87 3.12 2.63
CA LEU A 22 4.30 4.28 1.89
C LEU A 22 3.25 4.64 0.84
N PHE A 23 2.86 5.91 0.80
CA PHE A 23 2.13 6.54 -0.30
C PHE A 23 3.07 7.57 -0.92
N GLU A 24 3.43 7.35 -2.18
CA GLU A 24 4.27 8.23 -2.96
C GLU A 24 3.51 8.68 -4.21
N ILE A 25 3.37 9.99 -4.36
CA ILE A 25 2.72 10.63 -5.50
C ILE A 25 3.79 11.34 -6.31
N GLU A 26 3.77 11.13 -7.62
CA GLU A 26 4.60 11.83 -8.58
C GLU A 26 3.76 12.07 -9.84
N GLU A 27 3.44 13.33 -10.12
CA GLU A 27 2.52 13.72 -11.20
C GLU A 27 1.15 12.99 -11.09
N ASN A 28 0.81 12.13 -12.06
CA ASN A 28 -0.41 11.34 -12.06
C ASN A 28 -0.20 9.90 -11.53
N GLN A 29 0.93 9.58 -10.91
CA GLN A 29 1.20 8.23 -10.42
C GLN A 29 1.13 8.20 -8.89
N LEU A 30 0.28 7.33 -8.36
CA LEU A 30 0.29 6.93 -6.96
C LEU A 30 0.95 5.55 -6.84
N LYS A 31 2.08 5.50 -6.14
CA LYS A 31 2.76 4.27 -5.73
C LYS A 31 2.44 4.00 -4.26
N VAL A 32 1.96 2.79 -3.97
CA VAL A 32 1.75 2.30 -2.60
C VAL A 32 2.65 1.11 -2.32
N VAL A 33 3.36 1.16 -1.20
CA VAL A 33 4.35 0.15 -0.83
C VAL A 33 4.23 -0.26 0.63
N SER A 34 4.31 -1.56 0.88
CA SER A 34 4.34 -2.16 2.22
C SER A 34 5.41 -3.25 2.26
N LEU A 35 6.14 -3.37 3.37
CA LEU A 35 7.15 -4.42 3.57
C LEU A 35 7.30 -4.81 5.05
N ASP A 36 7.68 -6.06 5.30
CA ASP A 36 7.88 -6.66 6.62
C ASP A 36 9.30 -7.20 6.84
N GLY A 37 10.22 -6.93 5.90
CA GLY A 37 11.60 -7.41 5.91
C GLY A 37 11.78 -8.80 5.28
N HIS A 38 10.68 -9.49 4.99
CA HIS A 38 10.67 -10.78 4.30
C HIS A 38 10.07 -10.69 2.89
N ARG A 39 9.11 -9.78 2.69
CA ARG A 39 8.41 -9.55 1.41
C ARG A 39 8.13 -8.06 1.22
N ILE A 40 7.90 -7.69 -0.04
CA ILE A 40 7.51 -6.35 -0.46
C ILE A 40 6.29 -6.47 -1.37
N SER A 41 5.28 -5.64 -1.14
CA SER A 41 4.16 -5.45 -2.06
C SER A 41 4.16 -4.02 -2.59
N ILE A 42 4.06 -3.87 -3.91
CA ILE A 42 4.08 -2.58 -4.61
C ILE A 42 2.85 -2.51 -5.50
N ARG A 43 2.10 -1.40 -5.42
CA ARG A 43 0.97 -1.12 -6.28
C ARG A 43 1.10 0.27 -6.90
N ASN A 44 1.09 0.34 -8.23
CA ASN A 44 1.04 1.59 -8.98
C ASN A 44 -0.39 1.83 -9.48
N ILE A 45 -0.83 3.08 -9.40
CA ILE A 45 -2.16 3.54 -9.80
C ILE A 45 -2.00 4.84 -10.56
N GLU A 46 -2.62 4.91 -11.72
CA GLU A 46 -2.76 6.14 -12.49
C GLU A 46 -3.94 6.96 -11.94
N LEU A 47 -3.66 8.20 -11.54
CA LEU A 47 -4.61 9.18 -11.05
C LEU A 47 -5.20 9.98 -12.21
N LYS A 48 -6.39 10.55 -12.01
CA LYS A 48 -7.08 11.36 -13.02
C LYS A 48 -6.39 12.70 -13.32
N ASN A 49 -5.64 13.22 -12.35
CA ASN A 49 -4.99 14.53 -12.42
C ASN A 49 -3.52 14.41 -12.02
N ASN A 50 -2.76 15.46 -12.33
CA ASN A 50 -1.39 15.62 -11.84
C ASN A 50 -1.39 16.32 -10.48
N TYR A 51 -0.47 15.88 -9.62
CA TYR A 51 -0.25 16.42 -8.28
C TYR A 51 1.24 16.64 -8.03
N ASP A 52 1.54 17.53 -7.08
CA ASP A 52 2.91 17.75 -6.62
C ASP A 52 3.50 16.48 -5.98
N HIS A 53 4.82 16.33 -6.08
CA HIS A 53 5.50 15.19 -5.48
C HIS A 53 5.27 15.16 -3.96
N LYS A 54 4.82 14.02 -3.45
CA LYS A 54 4.58 13.82 -2.03
C LYS A 54 4.88 12.40 -1.61
N LYS A 55 5.53 12.25 -0.46
CA LYS A 55 5.96 10.96 0.06
C LYS A 55 5.64 10.88 1.56
N VAL A 56 4.74 9.99 1.93
CA VAL A 56 4.25 9.87 3.32
C VAL A 56 4.05 8.40 3.70
N VAL A 57 4.11 8.10 5.00
CA VAL A 57 3.86 6.75 5.51
C VAL A 57 2.58 6.76 6.32
N VAL A 58 1.57 6.01 5.86
CA VAL A 58 0.26 5.93 6.49
C VAL A 58 0.20 4.71 7.40
N PRO A 59 -0.23 4.83 8.67
CA PRO A 59 -0.33 3.68 9.56
C PRO A 59 -1.22 2.56 9.01
N GLY A 60 -0.78 1.32 9.09
CA GLY A 60 -1.54 0.18 8.57
C GLY A 60 -2.89 0.00 9.26
N LYS A 61 -2.96 0.27 10.58
CA LYS A 61 -4.22 0.27 11.35
C LYS A 61 -5.25 1.24 10.76
N THR A 62 -4.83 2.43 10.36
CA THR A 62 -5.71 3.41 9.71
C THR A 62 -6.25 2.85 8.41
N LEU A 63 -5.39 2.30 7.56
CA LEU A 63 -5.78 1.76 6.26
C LEU A 63 -6.70 0.54 6.39
N GLN A 64 -6.49 -0.28 7.43
CA GLN A 64 -7.40 -1.38 7.78
C GLN A 64 -8.79 -0.87 8.15
N GLU A 65 -8.90 0.16 9.00
CA GLU A 65 -10.20 0.74 9.36
C GLU A 65 -10.88 1.41 8.16
N VAL A 66 -10.15 2.23 7.41
CA VAL A 66 -10.66 2.86 6.18
C VAL A 66 -11.19 1.79 5.22
N SER A 67 -10.45 0.71 4.99
CA SER A 67 -10.88 -0.34 4.07
C SER A 67 -12.16 -1.07 4.48
N LYS A 68 -12.59 -1.00 5.75
CA LYS A 68 -13.85 -1.61 6.22
C LYS A 68 -15.07 -0.75 5.92
N ILE A 69 -14.88 0.57 5.87
CA ILE A 69 -15.95 1.56 5.75
C ILE A 69 -16.00 2.21 4.37
N LEU A 70 -14.96 2.01 3.54
CA LEU A 70 -14.97 2.45 2.16
C LEU A 70 -16.15 1.81 1.41
N PRO A 71 -16.92 2.60 0.66
CA PRO A 71 -17.94 2.05 -0.20
C PRO A 71 -17.31 1.12 -1.26
N GLY A 72 -17.99 0.00 -1.52
CA GLY A 72 -17.51 -1.03 -2.44
C GLY A 72 -17.80 -0.75 -3.92
N SER A 73 -18.45 0.38 -4.23
CA SER A 73 -18.85 0.74 -5.60
C SER A 73 -17.67 1.32 -6.39
N ALA A 74 -17.55 0.95 -7.67
CA ALA A 74 -16.53 1.50 -8.56
C ALA A 74 -16.82 2.92 -9.06
N GLU A 75 -18.05 3.41 -8.85
CA GLU A 75 -18.51 4.73 -9.28
C GLU A 75 -18.27 5.81 -8.22
N GLU A 76 -17.93 5.43 -6.99
CA GLU A 76 -17.75 6.33 -5.87
C GLU A 76 -16.28 6.69 -5.69
N GLU A 77 -16.01 7.98 -5.47
CA GLU A 77 -14.65 8.51 -5.33
C GLU A 77 -14.34 8.80 -3.87
N VAL A 78 -13.06 8.61 -3.52
CA VAL A 78 -12.51 8.95 -2.21
C VAL A 78 -11.55 10.10 -2.41
N ASN A 79 -11.82 11.24 -1.78
CA ASN A 79 -10.89 12.36 -1.75
C ASN A 79 -9.82 12.10 -0.70
N ILE A 80 -8.55 12.27 -1.08
CA ILE A 80 -7.41 12.10 -0.19
C ILE A 80 -6.68 13.44 -0.07
N PHE A 81 -6.54 13.93 1.16
CA PHE A 81 -5.77 15.14 1.45
C PHE A 81 -4.54 14.76 2.25
N LEU A 82 -3.38 15.22 1.79
CA LEU A 82 -2.10 14.99 2.45
C LEU A 82 -1.57 16.31 3.01
N SER A 83 -1.32 16.36 4.31
CA SER A 83 -0.54 17.41 4.97
C SER A 83 0.83 16.87 5.40
N GLU A 84 1.63 17.64 6.14
CA GLU A 84 2.92 17.17 6.66
C GLU A 84 2.75 16.03 7.68
N ASN A 85 1.75 16.13 8.56
CA ASN A 85 1.61 15.26 9.72
C ASN A 85 0.33 14.41 9.71
N HIS A 86 -0.60 14.70 8.78
CA HIS A 86 -1.89 14.02 8.71
C HIS A 86 -2.28 13.68 7.27
N ILE A 87 -3.01 12.58 7.14
CA ILE A 87 -3.79 12.21 5.97
C ILE A 87 -5.28 12.28 6.32
N VAL A 88 -6.07 12.76 5.37
CA VAL A 88 -7.54 12.80 5.48
C VAL A 88 -8.13 12.02 4.30
N PHE A 89 -9.10 11.16 4.60
CA PHE A 89 -9.94 10.48 3.62
C PHE A 89 -11.37 11.01 3.76
N GLU A 90 -11.95 11.50 2.66
CA GLU A 90 -13.34 11.95 2.60
C GLU A 90 -14.11 11.18 1.54
N PHE A 91 -15.25 10.62 1.92
CA PHE A 91 -16.18 9.90 1.05
C PHE A 91 -17.57 9.94 1.70
N ASP A 92 -18.62 10.09 0.89
CA ASP A 92 -19.99 10.30 1.38
C ASP A 92 -20.06 11.43 2.44
N ASP A 93 -20.67 11.15 3.60
CA ASP A 93 -20.71 12.03 4.78
C ASP A 93 -19.62 11.67 5.83
N THR A 94 -18.59 10.92 5.43
CA THR A 94 -17.55 10.41 6.33
C THR A 94 -16.20 11.09 6.09
N THR A 95 -15.59 11.56 7.18
CA THR A 95 -14.22 12.08 7.20
C THR A 95 -13.38 11.26 8.17
N VAL A 96 -12.28 10.67 7.67
CA VAL A 96 -11.30 9.97 8.49
C VAL A 96 -10.00 10.75 8.50
N VAL A 97 -9.53 11.12 9.69
CA VAL A 97 -8.25 11.79 9.89
C VAL A 97 -7.27 10.86 10.58
N SER A 98 -6.04 10.79 10.09
CA SER A 98 -4.98 9.99 10.72
C SER A 98 -3.64 10.71 10.72
N ARG A 99 -2.85 10.48 11.78
CA ARG A 99 -1.45 10.90 11.82
C ARG A 99 -0.60 10.04 10.90
N LEU A 100 0.38 10.66 10.27
CA LEU A 100 1.40 9.98 9.49
C LEU A 100 2.50 9.42 10.41
N ILE A 101 3.18 8.37 9.95
CA ILE A 101 4.40 7.88 10.60
C ILE A 101 5.56 8.73 10.11
N GLU A 102 6.26 9.38 11.04
CA GLU A 102 7.44 10.17 10.75
C GLU A 102 8.65 9.30 10.42
N GLY A 103 9.43 9.72 9.42
CA GLY A 103 10.71 9.08 9.04
C GLY A 103 10.89 8.94 7.53
N GLU A 104 12.12 8.69 7.11
CA GLU A 104 12.44 8.37 5.72
C GLU A 104 12.14 6.89 5.46
N TYR A 105 11.26 6.60 4.50
CA TYR A 105 10.95 5.23 4.12
C TYR A 105 12.12 4.56 3.39
N PHE A 106 12.13 3.23 3.36
CA PHE A 106 13.21 2.44 2.77
C PHE A 106 13.40 2.71 1.27
N LYS A 107 14.66 2.64 0.81
CA LYS A 107 15.04 2.73 -0.61
C LYS A 107 14.81 1.39 -1.32
N ILE A 108 13.54 1.03 -1.50
CA ILE A 108 13.11 -0.26 -2.05
C ILE A 108 13.61 -0.52 -3.47
N GLU A 109 13.88 0.54 -4.26
CA GLU A 109 14.34 0.42 -5.63
C GLU A 109 15.68 -0.33 -5.71
N GLN A 110 16.50 -0.23 -4.66
CA GLN A 110 17.77 -0.93 -4.55
C GLN A 110 17.62 -2.44 -4.25
N MET A 111 16.42 -2.86 -3.83
CA MET A 111 16.09 -4.25 -3.53
C MET A 111 15.49 -4.98 -4.74
N LEU A 112 15.12 -4.24 -5.80
CA LEU A 112 14.50 -4.79 -7.00
C LEU A 112 15.56 -5.01 -8.09
N SER A 113 15.77 -6.26 -8.48
CA SER A 113 16.58 -6.61 -9.65
C SER A 113 15.70 -6.83 -10.87
N SER A 114 16.08 -6.29 -12.03
CA SER A 114 15.43 -6.58 -13.31
C SER A 114 15.89 -7.90 -13.92
N ASP A 115 17.05 -8.41 -13.49
CA ASP A 115 17.71 -9.56 -14.10
C ASP A 115 17.25 -10.86 -13.44
N TYR A 116 17.02 -11.88 -14.26
CA TYR A 116 16.59 -13.20 -13.83
C TYR A 116 17.17 -14.30 -14.73
N ASP A 117 17.63 -15.40 -14.13
CA ASP A 117 18.11 -16.58 -14.87
C ASP A 117 16.96 -17.51 -15.25
N THR A 118 15.88 -17.52 -14.47
CA THR A 118 14.75 -18.43 -14.65
C THR A 118 13.43 -17.68 -14.56
N LYS A 119 12.53 -17.93 -15.53
CA LYS A 119 11.19 -17.38 -15.57
C LYS A 119 10.16 -18.49 -15.72
N VAL A 120 9.19 -18.53 -14.81
CA VAL A 120 8.11 -19.52 -14.80
C VAL A 120 6.79 -18.83 -15.10
N LYS A 121 6.02 -19.36 -16.05
CA LYS A 121 4.64 -18.95 -16.34
C LYS A 121 3.70 -20.06 -15.88
N ILE A 122 2.86 -19.77 -14.90
CA ILE A 122 1.96 -20.75 -14.26
C ILE A 122 0.59 -20.12 -14.00
N ASN A 123 -0.45 -20.96 -13.91
CA ASN A 123 -1.79 -20.51 -13.53
C ASN A 123 -1.80 -20.07 -12.06
N LYS A 124 -2.31 -18.85 -11.80
CA LYS A 124 -2.37 -18.27 -10.46
C LYS A 124 -3.15 -19.13 -9.47
N ARG A 125 -4.33 -19.64 -9.88
CA ARG A 125 -5.21 -20.40 -8.99
C ARG A 125 -4.62 -21.77 -8.68
N GLU A 126 -4.09 -22.46 -9.68
CA GLU A 126 -3.45 -23.77 -9.47
C GLU A 126 -2.24 -23.68 -8.55
N LEU A 127 -1.40 -22.64 -8.69
CA LEU A 127 -0.27 -22.42 -7.80
C LEU A 127 -0.74 -22.14 -6.36
N LEU A 128 -1.74 -21.28 -6.19
CA LEU A 128 -2.31 -20.98 -4.87
C LEU A 128 -2.86 -22.23 -4.20
N ASP A 129 -3.74 -22.98 -4.89
CA ASP A 129 -4.34 -24.20 -4.36
C ASP A 129 -3.28 -25.26 -4.03
N CYS A 130 -2.17 -25.28 -4.77
CA CYS A 130 -1.04 -26.18 -4.52
C CYS A 130 -0.29 -25.81 -3.24
N ILE A 131 0.01 -24.52 -3.04
CA ILE A 131 0.68 -24.03 -1.82
C ILE A 131 -0.22 -24.28 -0.60
N ASP A 132 -1.51 -23.97 -0.70
CA ASP A 132 -2.46 -24.17 0.39
C ASP A 132 -2.49 -25.65 0.82
N ARG A 133 -2.55 -26.59 -0.14
CA ARG A 133 -2.47 -28.03 0.16
C ARG A 133 -1.15 -28.47 0.80
N ALA A 134 -0.03 -27.84 0.46
CA ALA A 134 1.29 -28.20 1.01
C ALA A 134 1.48 -27.73 2.47
N THR A 135 0.65 -26.79 2.94
CA THR A 135 0.70 -26.27 4.31
C THR A 135 -0.17 -27.02 5.32
N LEU A 136 -1.03 -27.94 4.84
CA LEU A 136 -1.85 -28.84 5.67
C LEU A 136 -1.01 -29.99 6.25
#